data_AF-A0A4R8Z833-F1
#
_entry.id   AF-A0A4R8Z833-F1
#
_cell.length_a   1.000
_cell.length_b   1.000
_cell.length_c   1.000
_cell.angle_alpha   90.00
_cell.angle_beta   90.00
_cell.angle_gamma   90.00
#
_symmetry.space_group_name_H-M   'P 1'
#
loop_
_entity.id
_entity.type
_entity.pdbx_description
1 polymer ?
#
loop_
_entity_poly.entity_id
_entity_poly.type
_entity_poly.pdbx_seq_one_letter_code
_entity_poly.pdbx_strand_id
1 'polypeptide(L)'
;MDDECIHGLEGKLCALCYPKVVTEPLVPVKKTRAPKLSSLRDPLPTAATPAARAARPVRVAGAPRPVRAEKVSTDNVDEQRVYHLTHISNLAAILRDGCLFANAALTTRPAVDISAPATRESRRDALVAGTDRSVAEYVPFFLSPNATVWESIRAESTDPRLALDAHGSEAFDFVMLVSTVKKINDGLAAVTDASTTDDETPLVPRLVAVTSGDAAGSLTRFGATPATAERMLQTLRAEADGAMILEAELLVPGSVPMELVTLIGVCNDNVRETVRGILKASAFKPKVAVYPPWFHSSADAE
;
A
#
# COMPACT_ATOMS: atom_id res chain seq x y z
N MET A 1 5.42 -23.22 -8.11
CA MET A 1 4.90 -22.50 -9.29
C MET A 1 4.10 -21.37 -8.69
N ASP A 2 4.80 -20.25 -8.51
CA ASP A 2 4.34 -19.13 -7.72
C ASP A 2 3.17 -18.46 -8.45
N ASP A 3 1.99 -18.48 -7.84
CA ASP A 3 0.77 -17.82 -8.32
C ASP A 3 0.84 -16.30 -8.03
N GLU A 4 2.06 -15.74 -7.94
CA GLU A 4 2.34 -14.35 -7.62
C GLU A 4 2.61 -13.60 -8.91
N CYS A 5 1.87 -12.51 -9.13
CA CYS A 5 2.08 -11.68 -10.30
C CYS A 5 3.37 -10.86 -10.19
N ILE A 6 3.82 -10.28 -11.30
CA ILE A 6 5.01 -9.40 -11.34
C ILE A 6 4.93 -8.23 -10.35
N HIS A 7 3.71 -7.83 -9.95
CA HIS A 7 3.45 -6.74 -9.00
C HIS A 7 3.46 -7.19 -7.52
N GLY A 8 3.84 -8.43 -7.23
CA GLY A 8 3.95 -8.95 -5.85
C GLY A 8 2.61 -9.29 -5.17
N LEU A 9 1.51 -9.29 -5.93
CA LEU A 9 0.19 -9.70 -5.45
C LEU A 9 -0.04 -11.19 -5.78
N GLU A 10 -0.51 -11.95 -4.79
CA GLU A 10 -0.84 -13.38 -4.95
C GLU A 10 -2.21 -13.57 -5.61
N GLY A 11 -2.31 -14.58 -6.48
CA GLY A 11 -3.53 -15.00 -7.15
C GLY A 11 -4.15 -13.92 -8.06
N LYS A 12 -5.48 -13.95 -8.19
CA LYS A 12 -6.27 -13.03 -9.06
C LYS A 12 -6.49 -11.63 -8.45
N LEU A 13 -5.61 -11.20 -7.55
CA LEU A 13 -5.74 -9.94 -6.82
C LEU A 13 -5.21 -8.73 -7.61
N CYS A 14 -4.33 -8.96 -8.59
CA CYS A 14 -3.87 -7.91 -9.49
C CYS A 14 -4.84 -7.76 -10.66
N ALA A 15 -5.57 -6.63 -10.75
CA ALA A 15 -6.49 -6.36 -11.84
C ALA A 15 -5.79 -6.19 -13.21
N LEU A 16 -4.51 -5.79 -13.21
CA LEU A 16 -3.69 -5.67 -14.42
C LEU A 16 -3.27 -7.04 -14.97
N CYS A 17 -2.84 -7.96 -14.11
CA CYS A 17 -2.47 -9.32 -14.51
C CYS A 17 -3.68 -10.23 -14.73
N TYR A 18 -4.81 -9.94 -14.07
CA TYR A 18 -6.05 -10.71 -14.15
C TYR A 18 -7.26 -9.77 -14.38
N PRO A 19 -7.38 -9.16 -15.58
CA PRO A 19 -8.49 -8.28 -15.88
C PRO A 19 -9.83 -9.03 -15.76
N LYS A 20 -10.79 -8.43 -15.05
CA LYS A 20 -12.13 -8.99 -14.92
C LYS A 20 -12.76 -9.01 -16.30
N VAL A 21 -13.06 -10.22 -16.81
CA VAL A 21 -13.80 -10.40 -18.06
C VAL A 21 -15.16 -9.74 -17.90
N VAL A 22 -15.37 -8.64 -18.62
CA VAL A 22 -16.68 -8.00 -18.73
C VAL A 22 -17.54 -8.92 -19.59
N THR A 23 -18.38 -9.73 -18.94
CA THR A 23 -19.39 -10.50 -19.65
C THR A 23 -20.49 -9.54 -20.10
N GLU A 24 -20.51 -9.25 -21.40
CA GLU A 24 -21.64 -8.56 -22.01
C GLU A 24 -22.92 -9.36 -21.72
N PRO A 25 -23.99 -8.73 -21.21
CA PRO A 25 -25.22 -9.45 -20.90
C PRO A 25 -25.85 -10.00 -22.18
N LEU A 26 -25.98 -11.32 -22.26
CA LEU A 26 -26.58 -12.11 -23.35
C LEU A 26 -28.10 -11.89 -23.55
N VAL A 27 -28.66 -10.75 -23.15
CA VAL A 27 -30.09 -10.48 -23.34
C VAL A 27 -30.26 -9.29 -24.28
N PRO A 28 -30.77 -9.50 -25.51
CA PRO A 28 -31.03 -8.40 -26.42
C PRO A 28 -32.13 -7.51 -25.82
N VAL A 29 -31.77 -6.27 -25.54
CA VAL A 29 -32.70 -5.25 -25.06
C VAL A 29 -33.74 -5.00 -26.17
N LYS A 30 -34.98 -5.42 -25.93
CA LYS A 30 -36.12 -5.11 -26.82
C LYS A 30 -36.26 -3.59 -26.93
N LYS A 31 -36.07 -3.06 -28.14
CA LYS A 31 -36.35 -1.65 -28.48
C LYS A 31 -37.83 -1.35 -28.20
N THR A 32 -38.13 -0.65 -27.12
CA THR A 32 -39.46 -0.09 -26.88
C THR A 32 -39.62 1.19 -27.70
N ARG A 33 -40.71 1.22 -28.47
CA ARG A 33 -41.10 2.31 -29.38
C ARG A 33 -41.45 3.56 -28.57
N ALA A 34 -40.97 4.72 -29.00
CA ALA A 34 -41.28 6.02 -28.38
C ALA A 34 -42.80 6.31 -28.39
N PRO A 35 -43.38 6.86 -27.30
CA PRO A 35 -44.77 7.27 -27.31
C PRO A 35 -44.92 8.63 -28.03
N LYS A 36 -46.02 8.76 -28.78
CA LYS A 36 -46.43 10.00 -29.46
C LYS A 36 -46.91 11.04 -28.43
N LEU A 37 -46.47 12.28 -28.60
CA LEU A 37 -47.00 13.46 -27.93
C LEU A 37 -48.41 13.78 -28.46
N SER A 38 -49.37 14.01 -27.57
CA SER A 38 -50.65 14.63 -27.90
C SER A 38 -51.10 15.64 -26.82
N SER A 39 -50.98 16.91 -27.19
CA SER A 39 -51.90 18.05 -26.98
C SER A 39 -52.63 18.26 -25.64
N LEU A 40 -52.23 19.38 -25.00
CA LEU A 40 -53.01 20.44 -24.33
C LEU A 40 -54.52 20.25 -24.10
N ARG A 41 -54.94 20.38 -22.83
CA ARG A 41 -56.00 21.30 -22.33
C ARG A 41 -56.12 21.25 -20.80
N ASP A 42 -56.01 22.40 -20.14
CA ASP A 42 -56.47 22.65 -18.77
C ASP A 42 -58.00 22.56 -18.66
N PRO A 43 -58.55 22.22 -17.48
CA PRO A 43 -59.04 23.31 -16.60
C PRO A 43 -58.89 23.06 -15.07
N LEU A 44 -58.74 24.15 -14.32
CA LEU A 44 -59.09 24.31 -12.88
C LEU A 44 -60.64 24.46 -12.78
N PRO A 45 -61.37 24.27 -11.64
CA PRO A 45 -60.89 24.42 -10.26
C PRO A 45 -61.55 23.57 -9.13
N THR A 46 -61.10 23.87 -7.90
CA THR A 46 -61.82 23.90 -6.59
C THR A 46 -61.47 22.83 -5.55
N ALA A 47 -61.30 23.33 -4.32
CA ALA A 47 -60.79 22.68 -3.12
C ALA A 47 -61.78 21.70 -2.47
N ALA A 48 -61.24 20.61 -1.91
CA ALA A 48 -61.74 19.96 -0.69
C ALA A 48 -60.66 19.02 -0.12
N THR A 49 -60.24 19.24 1.12
CA THR A 49 -59.42 18.32 1.91
C THR A 49 -60.29 17.17 2.43
N PRO A 50 -59.79 15.92 2.39
CA PRO A 50 -59.94 15.08 3.58
C PRO A 50 -58.69 14.28 3.96
N ALA A 51 -58.80 13.68 5.14
CA ALA A 51 -57.77 13.18 6.04
C ALA A 51 -56.86 12.05 5.55
N ALA A 52 -55.77 11.93 6.31
CA ALA A 52 -54.69 10.95 6.27
C ALA A 52 -55.08 9.51 5.88
N ARG A 53 -54.38 9.00 4.86
CA ARG A 53 -54.04 7.58 4.71
C ARG A 53 -52.61 7.49 4.19
N ALA A 54 -51.79 6.66 4.84
CA ALA A 54 -50.41 6.40 4.48
C ALA A 54 -50.31 6.01 3.00
N ALA A 55 -49.65 6.86 2.21
CA ALA A 55 -49.42 6.61 0.80
C ALA A 55 -48.37 5.50 0.65
N ARG A 56 -48.77 4.37 0.05
CA ARG A 56 -47.83 3.38 -0.49
C ARG A 56 -47.05 4.07 -1.63
N PRO A 57 -45.72 3.90 -1.74
CA PRO A 57 -44.96 4.59 -2.77
C PRO A 57 -45.41 4.09 -4.15
N VAL A 58 -45.98 5.00 -4.93
CA VAL A 58 -46.29 4.80 -6.35
C VAL A 58 -44.95 4.71 -7.08
N ARG A 59 -44.64 3.53 -7.65
CA ARG A 59 -43.45 3.35 -8.48
C ARG A 59 -43.69 4.05 -9.81
N VAL A 60 -42.93 5.11 -10.06
CA VAL A 60 -42.87 5.78 -11.36
C VAL A 60 -42.22 4.82 -12.36
N ALA A 61 -42.94 4.45 -13.41
CA ALA A 61 -42.38 3.68 -14.51
C ALA A 61 -41.36 4.54 -15.26
N GLY A 62 -40.07 4.22 -15.13
CA GLY A 62 -38.97 4.94 -15.79
C GLY A 62 -37.87 5.46 -14.88
N ALA A 63 -37.98 5.32 -13.55
CA ALA A 63 -36.86 5.63 -12.66
C ALA A 63 -35.69 4.63 -12.89
N PRO A 64 -34.44 5.09 -13.08
CA PRO A 64 -33.31 4.20 -13.19
C PRO A 64 -33.24 3.33 -11.94
N ARG A 65 -33.22 2.01 -12.15
CA ARG A 65 -33.01 1.04 -11.08
C ARG A 65 -31.72 1.43 -10.37
N PRO A 66 -31.70 1.58 -9.02
CA PRO A 66 -30.43 1.78 -8.33
C PRO A 66 -29.55 0.63 -8.76
N VAL A 67 -28.43 0.96 -9.40
CA VAL A 67 -27.40 -0.02 -9.75
C VAL A 67 -27.08 -0.66 -8.41
N ARG A 68 -27.42 -1.95 -8.29
CA ARG A 68 -27.11 -2.72 -7.11
C ARG A 68 -25.61 -2.60 -6.99
N ALA A 69 -25.12 -1.84 -6.00
CA ALA A 69 -23.71 -1.81 -5.68
C ALA A 69 -23.28 -3.27 -5.62
N GLU A 70 -22.45 -3.67 -6.59
CA GLU A 70 -21.89 -5.00 -6.56
C GLU A 70 -21.30 -5.16 -5.17
N LYS A 71 -21.61 -6.30 -4.53
CA LYS A 71 -21.08 -6.63 -3.22
C LYS A 71 -19.57 -6.46 -3.36
N VAL A 72 -19.00 -5.40 -2.77
CA VAL A 72 -17.56 -5.18 -2.73
C VAL A 72 -17.01 -6.51 -2.23
N SER A 73 -16.35 -7.25 -3.10
CA SER A 73 -15.54 -8.38 -2.66
C SER A 73 -14.66 -7.77 -1.60
N THR A 74 -14.81 -8.19 -0.36
CA THR A 74 -13.92 -7.80 0.74
C THR A 74 -12.57 -8.38 0.39
N ASP A 75 -11.85 -7.67 -0.49
CA ASP A 75 -10.52 -8.04 -0.90
C ASP A 75 -9.69 -7.94 0.36
N ASN A 76 -9.28 -9.11 0.84
CA ASN A 76 -8.57 -9.20 2.10
C ASN A 76 -7.15 -8.66 1.87
N VAL A 77 -6.84 -7.55 2.54
CA VAL A 77 -5.53 -6.90 2.40
C VAL A 77 -4.48 -7.45 3.36
N ASP A 78 -4.87 -8.31 4.30
CA ASP A 78 -4.00 -8.88 5.34
C ASP A 78 -2.73 -9.50 4.76
N GLU A 79 -2.87 -10.28 3.69
CA GLU A 79 -1.75 -10.99 3.06
C GLU A 79 -1.00 -10.13 2.03
N GLN A 80 -1.30 -8.82 1.92
CA GLN A 80 -0.48 -7.94 1.08
C GLN A 80 0.94 -7.94 1.59
N ARG A 81 1.88 -8.25 0.70
CA ARG A 81 3.30 -8.07 0.99
C ARG A 81 3.66 -6.59 1.01
N VAL A 82 4.56 -6.27 1.92
CA VAL A 82 5.15 -4.94 2.06
C VAL A 82 6.67 -5.11 2.06
N TYR A 83 7.36 -4.20 1.36
CA TYR A 83 8.78 -4.36 1.01
C TYR A 83 9.58 -3.17 1.53
N HIS A 84 10.55 -3.43 2.39
CA HIS A 84 11.53 -2.42 2.80
C HIS A 84 12.86 -2.68 2.09
N LEU A 85 13.28 -1.74 1.26
CA LEU A 85 14.53 -1.79 0.52
C LEU A 85 15.68 -1.27 1.39
N THR A 86 16.79 -2.00 1.47
CA THR A 86 18.01 -1.51 2.10
C THR A 86 19.25 -2.12 1.47
N HIS A 87 20.37 -1.43 1.56
CA HIS A 87 21.67 -1.93 1.12
C HIS A 87 22.18 -3.03 2.05
N ILE A 88 22.83 -4.07 1.52
CA ILE A 88 23.31 -5.24 2.28
C ILE A 88 24.25 -4.84 3.44
N SER A 89 25.13 -3.86 3.22
CA SER A 89 26.00 -3.29 4.27
C SER A 89 25.28 -2.79 5.52
N ASN A 90 24.00 -2.42 5.43
CA ASN A 90 23.22 -1.96 6.58
C ASN A 90 22.69 -3.13 7.43
N LEU A 91 22.59 -4.33 6.84
CA LEU A 91 21.88 -5.46 7.43
C LEU A 91 22.50 -5.88 8.78
N ALA A 92 23.83 -5.89 8.89
CA ALA A 92 24.50 -6.26 10.14
C ALA A 92 24.18 -5.29 11.30
N ALA A 93 24.03 -4.00 11.02
CA ALA A 93 23.65 -3.01 12.03
C ALA A 93 22.17 -3.17 12.42
N ILE A 94 21.28 -3.29 11.43
CA ILE A 94 19.84 -3.54 11.64
C ILE A 94 19.62 -4.78 12.52
N LEU A 95 20.34 -5.88 12.25
CA LEU A 95 20.21 -7.13 13.02
C LEU A 95 20.75 -6.99 14.45
N ARG A 96 21.80 -6.18 14.66
CA ARG A 96 22.34 -5.90 15.99
C ARG A 96 21.37 -5.08 16.84
N ASP A 97 20.71 -4.12 16.20
CA ASP A 97 19.71 -3.26 16.82
C ASP A 97 18.37 -3.98 17.05
N GLY A 98 18.14 -5.06 16.29
CA GLY A 98 16.94 -5.89 16.38
C GLY A 98 15.68 -5.26 15.78
N CYS A 99 15.77 -4.05 15.27
CA CYS A 99 14.68 -3.30 14.67
C CYS A 99 15.13 -2.52 13.43
N LEU A 100 14.21 -2.31 12.50
CA LEU A 100 14.26 -1.21 11.54
C LEU A 100 13.75 0.05 12.23
N PHE A 101 14.51 1.13 12.22
CA PHE A 101 14.11 2.40 12.83
C PHE A 101 13.63 3.40 11.78
N ALA A 102 12.62 4.19 12.14
CA ALA A 102 12.23 5.36 11.39
C ALA A 102 13.39 6.37 11.36
N ASN A 103 13.49 7.15 10.29
CA ASN A 103 14.60 8.07 10.12
C ASN A 103 14.75 9.05 11.30
N ALA A 104 13.65 9.54 11.87
CA ALA A 104 13.67 10.43 13.03
C ALA A 104 14.21 9.79 14.31
N ALA A 105 14.20 8.45 14.41
CA ALA A 105 14.71 7.69 15.54
C ALA A 105 16.19 7.27 15.38
N LEU A 106 16.79 7.47 14.21
CA LEU A 106 18.18 7.09 13.96
C LEU A 106 19.13 8.05 14.69
N THR A 107 19.97 7.49 15.57
CA THR A 107 21.07 8.23 16.23
C THR A 107 22.34 8.23 15.38
N THR A 108 22.54 7.19 14.57
CA THR A 108 23.66 7.04 13.64
C THR A 108 23.10 6.75 12.26
N ARG A 109 23.72 7.32 11.22
CA ARG A 109 23.33 7.06 9.83
C ARG A 109 23.69 5.64 9.41
N PRO A 110 22.89 5.01 8.52
CA PRO A 110 23.25 3.73 7.94
C PRO A 110 24.58 3.84 7.20
N ALA A 111 25.27 2.71 7.06
CA ALA A 111 26.56 2.65 6.36
C ALA A 111 26.42 3.08 4.89
N VAL A 112 25.30 2.72 4.27
CA VAL A 112 24.88 3.21 2.96
C VAL A 112 23.50 3.82 3.10
N ASP A 113 23.39 5.11 2.84
CA ASP A 113 22.14 5.84 2.93
C ASP A 113 21.64 6.22 1.55
N ILE A 114 20.61 5.53 1.10
CA ILE A 114 20.06 5.77 -0.23
C ILE A 114 19.18 7.02 -0.30
N SER A 115 18.76 7.60 0.82
CA SER A 115 17.84 8.74 0.82
C SER A 115 18.58 10.07 0.72
N ALA A 116 18.28 10.83 -0.34
CA ALA A 116 18.85 12.16 -0.52
C ALA A 116 18.59 13.07 0.70
N PRO A 117 19.51 14.00 1.03
CA PRO A 117 19.32 14.94 2.13
C PRO A 117 18.01 15.71 2.08
N ALA A 118 17.65 16.22 0.89
CA ALA A 118 16.40 16.93 0.66
C ALA A 118 15.18 16.04 0.94
N THR A 119 15.19 14.78 0.50
CA THR A 119 14.07 13.83 0.75
C THR A 119 13.83 13.61 2.23
N ARG A 120 14.90 13.47 3.01
CA ARG A 120 14.78 13.31 4.47
C ARG A 120 14.26 14.57 5.14
N GLU A 121 14.58 15.74 4.61
CA GLU A 121 14.02 17.01 5.08
C GLU A 121 12.55 17.13 4.73
N SER A 122 12.17 16.90 3.48
CA SER A 122 10.77 16.90 3.05
C SER A 122 9.92 15.91 3.85
N ARG A 123 10.45 14.72 4.18
CA ARG A 123 9.75 13.75 5.06
C ARG A 123 9.68 14.19 6.53
N ARG A 124 10.60 15.02 7.02
CA ARG A 124 10.48 15.62 8.38
C ARG A 124 9.38 16.69 8.41
N ASP A 125 9.22 17.43 7.32
CA ASP A 125 8.25 18.52 7.24
C ASP A 125 6.83 18.03 6.89
N ALA A 126 6.72 16.92 6.16
CA ALA A 126 5.44 16.32 5.79
C ALA A 126 4.77 15.64 7.00
N LEU A 127 3.52 16.03 7.29
CA LEU A 127 2.70 15.43 8.34
C LEU A 127 1.80 14.33 7.79
N VAL A 128 1.66 13.24 8.55
CA VAL A 128 0.68 12.18 8.25
C VAL A 128 -0.72 12.69 8.58
N ALA A 129 -1.59 12.82 7.57
CA ALA A 129 -2.90 13.43 7.74
C ALA A 129 -3.75 12.72 8.82
N GLY A 130 -4.32 13.50 9.72
CA GLY A 130 -5.07 12.99 10.88
C GLY A 130 -4.19 12.63 12.09
N THR A 131 -2.90 12.97 12.05
CA THR A 131 -1.96 12.83 13.17
C THR A 131 -1.07 14.07 13.27
N ASP A 132 -0.42 14.28 14.42
CA ASP A 132 0.60 15.33 14.61
C ASP A 132 2.02 14.81 14.36
N ARG A 133 2.17 13.70 13.64
CA ARG A 133 3.46 13.02 13.44
C ARG A 133 3.99 13.28 12.04
N SER A 134 5.31 13.49 11.96
CA SER A 134 5.99 13.62 10.67
C SER A 134 6.12 12.27 9.99
N VAL A 135 6.19 12.26 8.66
CA VAL A 135 6.47 11.07 7.87
C VAL A 135 7.84 10.45 8.24
N ALA A 136 8.81 11.27 8.66
CA ALA A 136 10.13 10.82 9.12
C ALA A 136 10.09 9.97 10.40
N GLU A 137 9.00 10.02 11.17
CA GLU A 137 8.77 9.16 12.34
C GLU A 137 8.18 7.78 11.99
N TYR A 138 8.11 7.43 10.71
CA TYR A 138 7.66 6.14 10.23
C TYR A 138 8.77 5.42 9.45
N VAL A 139 8.77 4.09 9.54
CA VAL A 139 9.54 3.20 8.67
C VAL A 139 8.74 3.00 7.38
N PRO A 140 9.27 3.38 6.21
CA PRO A 140 8.57 3.19 4.94
C PRO A 140 8.70 1.76 4.45
N PHE A 141 7.58 1.22 3.96
CA PHE A 141 7.54 0.00 3.16
C PHE A 141 6.83 0.30 1.85
N PHE A 142 7.38 -0.15 0.74
CA PHE A 142 6.71 -0.15 -0.54
C PHE A 142 5.60 -1.20 -0.57
N LEU A 143 4.56 -0.93 -1.36
CA LEU A 143 3.43 -1.84 -1.58
C LEU A 143 3.63 -2.76 -2.81
N SER A 144 4.74 -2.59 -3.53
CA SER A 144 5.11 -3.34 -4.72
C SER A 144 6.63 -3.58 -4.74
N PRO A 145 7.10 -4.76 -5.17
CA PRO A 145 8.53 -5.01 -5.39
C PRO A 145 9.08 -4.27 -6.62
N ASN A 146 8.24 -3.54 -7.36
CA ASN A 146 8.63 -2.70 -8.49
C ASN A 146 8.36 -1.21 -8.24
N ALA A 147 8.39 -0.78 -6.98
CA ALA A 147 8.20 0.62 -6.63
C ALA A 147 9.12 1.54 -7.45
N THR A 148 8.65 2.72 -7.85
CA THR A 148 9.36 3.58 -8.81
C THR A 148 10.75 4.00 -8.33
N VAL A 149 10.90 4.24 -7.02
CA VAL A 149 12.22 4.52 -6.40
C VAL A 149 13.17 3.36 -6.64
N TRP A 150 12.70 2.13 -6.45
CA TRP A 150 13.50 0.94 -6.68
C TRP A 150 13.78 0.70 -8.17
N GLU A 151 12.80 0.92 -9.03
CA GLU A 151 13.02 0.85 -10.48
C GLU A 151 14.07 1.85 -10.94
N SER A 152 14.12 3.05 -10.36
CA SER A 152 15.15 4.05 -10.68
C SER A 152 16.55 3.55 -10.32
N ILE A 153 16.71 2.80 -9.22
CA ILE A 153 17.99 2.17 -8.88
C ILE A 153 18.34 1.08 -9.90
N ARG A 154 17.40 0.18 -10.20
CA ARG A 154 17.62 -0.93 -11.15
C ARG A 154 17.96 -0.44 -12.57
N ALA A 155 17.32 0.64 -13.00
CA ALA A 155 17.51 1.25 -14.32
C ALA A 155 18.65 2.27 -14.37
N GLU A 156 19.38 2.47 -13.26
CA GLU A 156 20.42 3.51 -13.11
C GLU A 156 19.93 4.92 -13.51
N SER A 157 18.64 5.19 -13.28
CA SER A 157 18.01 6.46 -13.58
C SER A 157 18.20 7.46 -12.45
N THR A 158 18.32 8.74 -12.79
CA THR A 158 18.40 9.81 -11.80
C THR A 158 17.03 10.04 -11.16
N ASP A 159 16.89 9.68 -9.89
CA ASP A 159 15.73 10.04 -9.06
C ASP A 159 16.17 11.04 -7.98
N PRO A 160 15.55 12.24 -7.89
CA PRO A 160 15.91 13.26 -6.90
C PRO A 160 15.70 12.79 -5.44
N ARG A 161 14.98 11.69 -5.23
CA ARG A 161 14.79 11.09 -3.91
C ARG A 161 16.01 10.31 -3.42
N LEU A 162 16.92 9.97 -4.33
CA LEU A 162 18.01 9.05 -4.07
C LEU A 162 19.38 9.74 -4.04
N ALA A 163 20.28 9.20 -3.22
CA ALA A 163 21.71 9.58 -3.17
C ALA A 163 22.56 8.37 -3.61
N LEU A 164 22.57 8.07 -4.91
CA LEU A 164 23.23 6.88 -5.48
C LEU A 164 24.69 7.10 -5.87
N ASP A 165 25.11 8.35 -6.07
CA ASP A 165 26.43 8.73 -6.59
C ASP A 165 27.61 8.43 -5.65
N ALA A 166 27.34 8.16 -4.36
CA ALA A 166 28.35 7.87 -3.34
C ALA A 166 28.52 6.37 -3.01
N HIS A 167 27.68 5.50 -3.56
CA HIS A 167 27.56 4.11 -3.11
C HIS A 167 27.58 3.16 -4.32
N GLY A 168 28.35 2.07 -4.27
CA GLY A 168 28.18 0.96 -5.22
C GLY A 168 26.71 0.52 -5.14
N SER A 169 25.93 0.87 -6.16
CA SER A 169 24.47 0.87 -6.12
C SER A 169 23.89 0.00 -7.21
N GLU A 170 24.55 -1.11 -7.52
CA GLU A 170 23.99 -2.10 -8.44
C GLU A 170 22.86 -2.85 -7.73
N ALA A 171 21.90 -3.39 -8.49
CA ALA A 171 20.73 -4.03 -7.89
C ALA A 171 21.09 -5.17 -6.92
N PHE A 172 22.23 -5.84 -7.12
CA PHE A 172 22.70 -6.92 -6.24
C PHE A 172 23.29 -6.45 -4.91
N ASP A 173 23.52 -5.16 -4.71
CA ASP A 173 23.96 -4.57 -3.45
C ASP A 173 22.79 -4.36 -2.47
N PHE A 174 21.57 -4.66 -2.90
CA PHE A 174 20.35 -4.46 -2.15
C PHE A 174 19.67 -5.76 -1.72
N VAL A 175 18.90 -5.66 -0.64
CA VAL A 175 17.98 -6.69 -0.16
C VAL A 175 16.59 -6.10 0.03
N MET A 176 15.55 -6.91 -0.18
CA MET A 176 14.18 -6.57 0.19
C MET A 176 13.79 -7.31 1.46
N LEU A 177 13.51 -6.56 2.53
CA LEU A 177 12.92 -7.11 3.74
C LEU A 177 11.40 -7.12 3.56
N VAL A 178 10.81 -8.30 3.63
CA VAL A 178 9.40 -8.52 3.31
C VAL A 178 8.62 -8.88 4.57
N SER A 179 7.45 -8.28 4.71
CA SER A 179 6.43 -8.62 5.71
C SER A 179 5.06 -8.67 5.04
N THR A 180 4.00 -8.80 5.84
CA THR A 180 2.61 -8.62 5.39
C THR A 180 1.91 -7.56 6.22
N VAL A 181 0.86 -6.94 5.66
CA VAL A 181 0.01 -5.97 6.38
C VAL A 181 -0.47 -6.56 7.71
N LYS A 182 -0.93 -7.82 7.68
CA LYS A 182 -1.35 -8.55 8.87
C LYS A 182 -0.24 -8.66 9.91
N LYS A 183 0.94 -9.14 9.50
CA LYS A 183 2.07 -9.38 10.42
C LYS A 183 2.53 -8.09 11.10
N ILE A 184 2.53 -6.97 10.38
CA ILE A 184 2.83 -5.65 10.91
C ILE A 184 1.75 -5.20 11.91
N ASN A 185 0.47 -5.29 11.55
CA ASN A 185 -0.63 -4.88 12.42
C ASN A 185 -0.69 -5.71 13.71
N ASP A 186 -0.56 -7.04 13.61
CA ASP A 186 -0.54 -7.95 14.76
C ASP A 186 0.66 -7.65 15.67
N GLY A 187 1.84 -7.41 15.10
CA GLY A 187 3.03 -7.03 15.86
C GLY A 187 2.86 -5.71 16.60
N LEU A 188 2.19 -4.74 15.99
CA LEU A 188 1.94 -3.43 16.59
C LEU A 188 0.91 -3.49 17.72
N ALA A 189 -0.13 -4.31 17.55
CA ALA A 189 -1.11 -4.58 18.59
C ALA A 189 -0.46 -5.23 19.82
N ALA A 190 0.40 -6.24 19.61
CA ALA A 190 1.10 -6.93 20.69
C ALA A 190 2.00 -6.02 21.53
N VAL A 191 2.69 -5.05 20.89
CA VAL A 191 3.51 -4.05 21.60
C VAL A 191 2.63 -3.09 22.41
N THR A 192 1.48 -2.70 21.84
CA THR A 192 0.53 -1.79 22.49
C THR A 192 -0.04 -2.42 23.77
N ASP A 193 -0.45 -3.68 23.71
CA ASP A 193 -0.96 -4.43 24.87
C ASP A 193 0.11 -4.57 25.97
N ALA A 194 1.36 -4.86 25.60
CA ALA A 194 2.47 -4.99 26.55
C ALA A 194 2.84 -3.67 27.26
N SER A 195 2.56 -2.52 26.64
CA SER A 195 2.83 -1.17 27.18
C SER A 195 1.74 -0.62 28.10
N THR A 196 0.65 -1.35 28.33
CA THR A 196 -0.44 -0.93 29.24
C THR A 196 -0.16 -1.14 30.73
N THR A 197 1.10 -1.38 31.10
CA THR A 197 1.54 -1.53 32.49
C THR A 197 1.91 -0.18 33.12
N ASP A 198 1.00 0.34 33.95
CA ASP A 198 1.19 1.30 35.06
C ASP A 198 1.79 2.71 34.83
N ASP A 199 2.10 3.15 33.60
CA ASP A 199 2.60 4.53 33.38
C ASP A 199 1.49 5.51 32.94
N GLU A 200 1.32 6.62 33.68
CA GLU A 200 0.27 7.65 33.53
C GLU A 200 0.38 8.49 32.24
N THR A 201 1.30 8.16 31.34
CA THR A 201 1.46 8.81 30.04
C THR A 201 0.36 8.37 29.06
N PRO A 202 -0.34 9.30 28.37
CA PRO A 202 -1.32 8.96 27.35
C PRO A 202 -0.70 8.06 26.27
N LEU A 203 -1.25 6.84 26.12
CA LEU A 203 -0.79 5.89 25.10
C LEU A 203 -1.14 6.45 23.72
N VAL A 204 -0.14 6.96 22.99
CA VAL A 204 -0.35 7.40 21.60
C VAL A 204 -0.54 6.16 20.74
N PRO A 205 -1.70 5.97 20.07
CA PRO A 205 -1.94 4.79 19.26
C PRO A 205 -0.86 4.65 18.19
N ARG A 206 -0.13 3.54 18.22
CA ARG A 206 0.80 3.20 17.15
C ARG A 206 -0.02 2.57 16.05
N LEU A 207 -0.40 3.37 15.06
CA LEU A 207 -1.17 2.94 13.90
C LEU A 207 -0.35 3.12 12.63
N VAL A 208 -0.50 2.17 11.71
CA VAL A 208 0.06 2.30 10.36
C VAL A 208 -0.70 3.38 9.59
N ALA A 209 0.00 4.04 8.67
CA ALA A 209 -0.62 4.90 7.67
C ALA A 209 -0.30 4.37 6.27
N VAL A 210 -1.25 4.47 5.34
CA VAL A 210 -1.06 4.07 3.95
C VAL A 210 -1.21 5.30 3.07
N THR A 211 -0.24 5.55 2.19
CA THR A 211 -0.26 6.70 1.29
C THR A 211 -0.83 6.35 -0.07
N SER A 212 -1.26 7.36 -0.81
CA SER A 212 -1.72 7.23 -2.18
C SER A 212 -0.62 7.48 -3.23
N GLY A 213 0.63 7.60 -2.80
CA GLY A 213 1.80 8.02 -3.58
C GLY A 213 2.96 8.40 -2.65
N ASP A 214 3.94 9.16 -3.13
CA ASP A 214 5.08 9.62 -2.32
C ASP A 214 4.61 10.31 -1.04
N ALA A 215 5.00 9.78 0.13
CA ALA A 215 4.58 10.30 1.42
C ALA A 215 4.99 11.76 1.67
N ALA A 216 6.03 12.27 1.02
CA ALA A 216 6.42 13.67 1.11
C ALA A 216 5.66 14.58 0.12
N GLY A 217 4.83 14.02 -0.75
CA GLY A 217 4.09 14.77 -1.78
C GLY A 217 2.97 15.64 -1.20
N SER A 218 2.86 16.88 -1.68
CA SER A 218 1.88 17.85 -1.19
C SER A 218 0.41 17.48 -1.46
N LEU A 219 0.15 16.58 -2.41
CA LEU A 219 -1.18 16.10 -2.77
C LEU A 219 -1.45 14.67 -2.30
N THR A 220 -0.52 14.10 -1.53
CA THR A 220 -0.61 12.71 -1.08
C THR A 220 -1.70 12.55 -0.03
N ARG A 221 -2.60 11.61 -0.27
CA ARG A 221 -3.65 11.25 0.68
C ARG A 221 -3.15 10.15 1.59
N PHE A 222 -3.62 10.17 2.84
CA PHE A 222 -3.29 9.17 3.85
C PHE A 222 -4.56 8.45 4.33
N GLY A 223 -4.47 7.13 4.48
CA GLY A 223 -5.33 6.36 5.37
C GLY A 223 -4.59 6.08 6.68
N ALA A 224 -4.80 6.90 7.71
CA ALA A 224 -4.07 6.85 8.99
C ALA A 224 -4.84 6.18 10.14
N THR A 225 -6.00 5.60 9.85
CA THR A 225 -6.77 4.75 10.78
C THR A 225 -6.92 3.35 10.19
N PRO A 226 -7.15 2.28 10.98
CA PRO A 226 -7.27 0.93 10.45
C PRO A 226 -8.25 0.82 9.27
N ALA A 227 -9.45 1.38 9.41
CA ALA A 227 -10.48 1.35 8.37
C ALA A 227 -10.14 2.18 7.12
N THR A 228 -9.38 3.28 7.27
CA THR A 228 -8.99 4.12 6.13
C THR A 228 -7.75 3.58 5.43
N ALA A 229 -6.81 3.00 6.18
CA ALA A 229 -5.67 2.26 5.66
C ALA A 229 -6.12 1.05 4.83
N GLU A 230 -7.02 0.23 5.36
CA GLU A 230 -7.60 -0.91 4.63
C GLU A 230 -8.27 -0.46 3.32
N ARG A 231 -9.12 0.57 3.38
CA ARG A 231 -9.78 1.13 2.19
C ARG A 231 -8.77 1.67 1.17
N MET A 232 -7.67 2.28 1.63
CA MET A 232 -6.61 2.78 0.76
C MET A 232 -5.93 1.62 0.04
N LEU A 233 -5.55 0.56 0.76
CA LEU A 233 -4.96 -0.65 0.16
C LEU A 233 -5.89 -1.30 -0.87
N GLN A 234 -7.17 -1.43 -0.55
CA GLN A 234 -8.18 -1.94 -1.49
C GLN A 234 -8.29 -1.06 -2.75
N THR A 235 -8.22 0.27 -2.58
CA THR A 235 -8.28 1.22 -3.70
C THR A 235 -7.05 1.07 -4.60
N LEU A 236 -5.85 0.98 -4.01
CA LEU A 236 -4.59 0.84 -4.74
C LEU A 236 -4.53 -0.47 -5.54
N ARG A 237 -5.04 -1.58 -4.99
CA ARG A 237 -5.11 -2.87 -5.71
C ARG A 237 -6.11 -2.88 -6.86
N ALA A 238 -7.20 -2.12 -6.71
CA ALA A 238 -8.28 -2.04 -7.71
C ALA A 238 -7.99 -1.02 -8.82
N GLU A 239 -6.92 -0.23 -8.70
CA GLU A 239 -6.49 0.72 -9.72
C GLU A 239 -6.10 -0.01 -11.02
N ALA A 240 -6.55 0.53 -12.15
CA ALA A 240 -6.44 -0.16 -13.43
C ALA A 240 -5.01 -0.15 -14.02
N ASP A 241 -4.27 0.94 -13.86
CA ASP A 241 -2.89 1.07 -14.35
C ASP A 241 -1.84 0.70 -13.28
N GLY A 242 -2.25 0.63 -12.01
CA GLY A 242 -1.37 0.35 -10.88
C GLY A 242 -0.32 1.44 -10.64
N ALA A 243 -0.47 2.64 -11.20
CA ALA A 243 0.54 3.67 -11.08
C ALA A 243 0.69 4.15 -9.62
N MET A 244 -0.41 4.27 -8.88
CA MET A 244 -0.36 4.73 -7.50
C MET A 244 0.27 3.69 -6.57
N ILE A 245 0.08 2.38 -6.80
CA ILE A 245 0.68 1.35 -5.92
C ILE A 245 2.21 1.29 -6.04
N LEU A 246 2.79 1.76 -7.15
CA LEU A 246 4.24 1.85 -7.34
C LEU A 246 4.89 3.02 -6.58
N GLU A 247 4.11 4.06 -6.28
CA GLU A 247 4.56 5.23 -5.50
C GLU A 247 4.11 5.18 -4.04
N ALA A 248 3.07 4.38 -3.74
CA ALA A 248 2.47 4.30 -2.42
C ALA A 248 3.32 3.53 -1.42
N GLU A 249 3.25 3.97 -0.17
CA GLU A 249 3.98 3.43 0.96
C GLU A 249 3.00 3.02 2.07
N LEU A 250 3.34 1.94 2.77
CA LEU A 250 2.86 1.66 4.11
C LEU A 250 3.88 2.16 5.12
N LEU A 251 3.43 3.05 6.01
CA LEU A 251 4.23 3.75 6.99
C LEU A 251 4.00 3.11 8.37
N VAL A 252 5.03 2.49 8.94
CA VAL A 252 4.97 1.86 10.27
C VAL A 252 5.57 2.78 11.33
N PRO A 253 4.86 3.11 12.43
CA PRO A 253 5.29 4.14 13.37
C PRO A 253 6.51 3.73 14.22
N GLY A 254 7.55 4.56 14.21
CA GLY A 254 8.70 4.48 15.11
C GLY A 254 9.72 3.42 14.70
N SER A 255 9.39 2.14 14.87
CA SER A 255 10.30 1.04 14.56
C SER A 255 9.54 -0.25 14.23
N VAL A 256 10.20 -1.14 13.49
CA VAL A 256 9.69 -2.47 13.13
C VAL A 256 10.67 -3.54 13.65
N PRO A 257 10.26 -4.36 14.62
CA PRO A 257 11.08 -5.49 15.07
C PRO A 257 11.44 -6.43 13.92
N MET A 258 12.67 -6.93 13.89
CA MET A 258 13.12 -7.85 12.84
C MET A 258 12.33 -9.16 12.80
N GLU A 259 11.65 -9.53 13.88
CA GLU A 259 10.74 -10.69 13.96
C GLU A 259 9.49 -10.54 13.08
N LEU A 260 9.15 -9.32 12.67
CA LEU A 260 8.04 -9.06 11.76
C LEU A 260 8.44 -9.23 10.30
N VAL A 261 9.74 -9.33 10.00
CA VAL A 261 10.25 -9.66 8.66
C VAL A 261 10.13 -11.16 8.46
N THR A 262 9.31 -11.59 7.49
CA THR A 262 9.06 -13.02 7.21
C THR A 262 10.03 -13.57 6.18
N LEU A 263 10.55 -12.71 5.29
CA LEU A 263 11.38 -13.08 4.16
C LEU A 263 12.41 -11.98 3.86
N ILE A 264 13.61 -12.37 3.46
CA ILE A 264 14.60 -11.51 2.81
C ILE A 264 14.74 -11.95 1.36
N GLY A 265 14.30 -11.10 0.44
CA GLY A 265 14.47 -11.27 -1.00
C GLY A 265 15.85 -10.80 -1.44
N VAL A 266 16.49 -11.58 -2.32
CA VAL A 266 17.81 -11.28 -2.91
C VAL A 266 17.82 -11.59 -4.40
N CYS A 267 18.75 -10.97 -5.15
CA CYS A 267 18.82 -11.13 -6.60
C CYS A 267 19.33 -12.51 -7.06
N ASN A 268 20.29 -13.11 -6.36
CA ASN A 268 20.95 -14.35 -6.78
C ASN A 268 21.52 -15.15 -5.59
N ASP A 269 22.04 -16.35 -5.89
CA ASP A 269 22.57 -17.26 -4.88
C ASP A 269 23.81 -16.71 -4.14
N ASN A 270 24.66 -15.93 -4.81
CA ASN A 270 25.84 -15.34 -4.18
C ASN A 270 25.44 -14.33 -3.09
N VAL A 271 24.46 -13.49 -3.38
CA VAL A 271 23.89 -12.57 -2.40
C VAL A 271 23.17 -13.33 -1.30
N ARG A 272 22.44 -14.41 -1.62
CA ARG A 272 21.82 -15.27 -0.60
C ARG A 272 22.85 -15.79 0.41
N GLU A 273 23.97 -16.31 -0.05
CA GLU A 273 25.00 -16.85 0.84
C GLU A 273 25.70 -15.76 1.66
N THR A 274 25.87 -14.56 1.08
CA THR A 274 26.35 -13.38 1.81
C THR A 274 25.40 -13.00 2.95
N VAL A 275 24.10 -12.86 2.65
CA VAL A 275 23.05 -12.55 3.63
C VAL A 275 22.97 -13.64 4.71
N ARG A 276 23.04 -14.92 4.31
CA ARG A 276 23.10 -16.04 5.27
C ARG A 276 24.31 -15.95 6.18
N GLY A 277 25.46 -15.57 5.65
CA GLY A 277 26.68 -15.31 6.42
C GLY A 277 26.44 -14.26 7.51
N ILE A 278 25.82 -13.14 7.16
CA ILE A 278 25.47 -12.06 8.10
C ILE A 278 24.48 -12.56 9.16
N LEU A 279 23.46 -13.33 8.76
CA LEU A 279 22.43 -13.88 9.66
C LEU A 279 22.97 -14.91 10.67
N LYS A 280 24.16 -15.49 10.46
CA LYS A 280 24.74 -16.46 11.43
C LYS A 280 24.93 -15.86 12.81
N ALA A 281 25.30 -14.57 12.89
CA ALA A 281 25.50 -13.85 14.14
C ALA A 281 24.20 -13.35 14.79
N SER A 282 23.05 -13.51 14.11
CA SER A 282 21.76 -13.02 14.56
C SER A 282 20.90 -14.12 15.19
N ALA A 283 20.10 -13.74 16.19
CA ALA A 283 19.02 -14.59 16.73
C ALA A 283 17.86 -14.73 15.73
N PHE A 284 17.69 -13.78 14.81
CA PHE A 284 16.64 -13.79 13.80
C PHE A 284 17.01 -14.72 12.64
N LYS A 285 16.07 -15.58 12.24
CA LYS A 285 16.25 -16.56 11.14
C LYS A 285 15.13 -16.43 10.09
N PRO A 286 14.94 -15.25 9.46
CA PRO A 286 13.98 -15.12 8.37
C PRO A 286 14.39 -16.01 7.19
N LYS A 287 13.40 -16.42 6.38
CA LYS A 287 13.68 -17.13 5.14
C LYS A 287 14.45 -16.21 4.20
N VAL A 288 15.56 -16.66 3.63
CA VAL A 288 16.27 -15.93 2.56
C VAL A 288 15.97 -16.63 1.24
N ALA A 289 15.40 -15.91 0.28
CA ALA A 289 14.99 -16.48 -1.00
C ALA A 289 15.43 -15.60 -2.17
N VAL A 290 15.77 -16.28 -3.25
CA VAL A 290 16.25 -15.65 -4.49
C VAL A 290 15.05 -15.34 -5.37
N TYR A 291 14.85 -14.07 -5.68
CA TYR A 291 13.76 -13.56 -6.51
C TYR A 291 14.31 -12.68 -7.63
N PRO A 292 14.97 -13.25 -8.67
CA PRO A 292 15.61 -12.46 -9.72
C PRO A 292 14.69 -11.41 -10.37
N PRO A 293 13.39 -11.68 -10.63
CA PRO A 293 12.47 -10.67 -11.18
C PRO A 293 12.31 -9.41 -10.32
N TRP A 294 12.56 -9.47 -9.01
CA TRP A 294 12.53 -8.27 -8.16
C TRP A 294 13.77 -7.40 -8.31
N PHE A 295 14.81 -7.85 -9.00
CA PHE A 295 16.10 -7.16 -9.09
C PHE A 295 16.53 -6.84 -10.52
N HIS A 296 15.72 -7.20 -11.52
CA HIS A 296 15.93 -6.76 -12.91
C HIS A 296 15.09 -5.52 -13.20
N SER A 297 15.62 -4.60 -14.00
CA SER A 297 14.84 -3.47 -14.48
C SER A 297 13.76 -3.94 -15.45
N SER A 298 12.69 -3.16 -15.56
CA SER A 298 11.70 -3.33 -16.64
C SER A 298 12.31 -3.26 -18.04
N ALA A 299 13.46 -2.58 -18.20
CA ALA A 299 14.21 -2.51 -19.46
C ALA A 299 14.96 -3.82 -19.81
N ASP A 300 15.26 -4.68 -18.83
CA ASP A 300 15.96 -5.95 -19.06
C ASP A 300 15.06 -7.05 -19.67
N ALA A 301 13.77 -6.76 -19.85
CA ALA A 301 12.76 -7.70 -20.36
C ALA A 301 12.61 -7.68 -21.90
N GLU A 302 13.42 -6.89 -22.64
CA GLU A 302 13.56 -6.92 -24.10
C GLU A 302 14.81 -7.69 -24.56
#